data_AF-A0A2P5VRZ5-F1
#
_entry.id   AF-A0A2P5VRZ5-F1
#
_cell.length_a   1.000
_cell.length_b   1.000
_cell.length_c   1.000
_cell.angle_alpha   90.00
_cell.angle_beta   90.00
_cell.angle_gamma   90.00
#
_symmetry.space_group_name_H-M   'P 1'
#
loop_
_entity.id
_entity.type
_entity.pdbx_description
1 polymer ?
#
loop_
_entity_poly.entity_id
_entity_poly.type
_entity_poly.pdbx_seq_one_letter_code
_entity_poly.pdbx_strand_id
1 'polypeptide(L)'
;MDCRNGGGPVTTIGKRQSDLKKSFKLAVRSLLTTCPTQEFSKAFPKFSSVEQEHLHQLFIQVITSLHGNIEDEFESLCNETQVGDALDTVEQLVEEQSLDHLSSDRTTVMDAVHNFSAAKKAEIHYLRGLLERAEEHNRLIQARVDLLRNKTQEVPDIKDVIGKVNITQEDLKFDLPHVTIAVERWNFKLQGNTKCGALNGLQLVGLAKCISDCSD
;
A
#
# COMPACT_ATOMS: atom_id res chain seq x y z
N MET A 1 -28.84 -46.14 -15.17
CA MET A 1 -29.31 -44.74 -15.21
C MET A 1 -28.86 -44.11 -13.91
N ASP A 2 -27.69 -43.47 -13.95
CA ASP A 2 -27.10 -42.75 -12.83
C ASP A 2 -27.82 -41.42 -12.64
N CYS A 3 -28.29 -41.14 -11.43
CA CYS A 3 -28.66 -39.81 -11.00
C CYS A 3 -27.60 -39.32 -10.01
N ARG A 4 -26.56 -38.65 -10.54
CA ARG A 4 -25.64 -37.85 -9.76
C ARG A 4 -26.21 -36.44 -9.57
N ASN A 5 -25.94 -35.93 -8.37
CA ASN A 5 -25.75 -34.52 -7.99
C ASN A 5 -26.95 -33.58 -7.87
N GLY A 6 -27.21 -33.23 -6.61
CA GLY A 6 -27.72 -31.94 -6.18
C GLY A 6 -26.98 -31.50 -4.91
N GLY A 7 -25.64 -31.45 -4.95
CA GLY A 7 -24.84 -30.82 -3.90
C GLY A 7 -24.95 -29.31 -4.00
N GLY A 8 -25.99 -28.74 -3.39
CA GLY A 8 -26.04 -27.30 -3.14
C GLY A 8 -24.95 -26.90 -2.14
N PRO A 9 -24.55 -25.61 -2.08
CA PRO A 9 -23.71 -25.11 -1.01
C PRO A 9 -24.43 -25.41 0.30
N VAL A 10 -23.80 -26.15 1.19
CA VAL A 10 -24.29 -26.31 2.56
C VAL A 10 -24.14 -24.93 3.19
N THR A 11 -25.21 -24.15 3.22
CA THR A 11 -25.27 -22.90 3.97
C THR A 11 -24.99 -23.25 5.43
N THR A 12 -23.83 -22.83 5.92
CA THR A 12 -23.32 -23.16 7.26
C THR A 12 -23.96 -22.36 8.40
N ILE A 13 -25.01 -21.60 8.07
CA ILE A 13 -25.78 -20.74 8.96
C ILE A 13 -26.30 -21.55 10.17
N GLY A 14 -26.14 -21.00 11.37
CA GLY A 14 -26.53 -21.64 12.63
C GLY A 14 -25.48 -22.57 13.25
N LYS A 15 -24.34 -22.82 12.60
CA LYS A 15 -23.31 -23.72 13.17
C LYS A 15 -22.76 -23.16 14.48
N ARG A 16 -22.31 -21.91 14.49
CA ARG A 16 -21.79 -21.22 15.69
C ARG A 16 -22.79 -21.17 16.84
N GLN A 17 -24.06 -20.89 16.53
CA GLN A 17 -25.13 -20.91 17.53
C GLN A 17 -25.30 -22.31 18.12
N SER A 18 -25.33 -23.35 17.27
CA SER A 18 -25.46 -24.72 17.72
C SER A 18 -24.28 -25.16 18.59
N ASP A 19 -23.06 -24.72 18.27
CA ASP A 19 -21.85 -25.04 18.99
C ASP A 19 -21.80 -24.32 20.34
N LEU A 20 -22.26 -23.08 20.42
CA LEU A 20 -22.46 -22.36 21.68
C LEU A 20 -23.43 -23.11 22.59
N LYS A 21 -24.62 -23.47 22.09
CA LYS A 21 -25.66 -24.18 22.87
C LYS A 21 -25.18 -25.55 23.34
N LYS A 22 -24.47 -26.30 22.49
CA LYS A 22 -23.89 -27.60 22.87
C LYS A 22 -22.81 -27.44 23.93
N SER A 23 -21.88 -26.51 23.74
CA SER A 23 -20.79 -26.24 24.68
C SER A 23 -21.34 -25.85 26.05
N PHE A 24 -22.36 -24.99 26.09
CA PHE A 24 -23.02 -24.59 27.32
C PHE A 24 -23.67 -25.78 28.04
N LYS A 25 -24.50 -26.58 27.36
CA LYS A 25 -25.13 -27.77 27.93
C LYS A 25 -24.10 -28.76 28.48
N LEU A 26 -22.99 -28.96 27.77
CA LEU A 26 -21.89 -29.81 28.24
C LEU A 26 -21.24 -29.26 29.52
N ALA A 27 -21.01 -27.95 29.59
CA ALA A 27 -20.45 -27.30 30.77
C ALA A 27 -21.38 -27.44 31.98
N VAL A 28 -22.67 -27.16 31.82
CA VAL A 28 -23.66 -27.28 32.90
C VAL A 28 -23.77 -28.74 33.37
N ARG A 29 -23.86 -29.71 32.44
CA ARG A 29 -23.82 -31.15 32.77
C ARG A 29 -22.59 -31.54 33.56
N SER A 30 -21.42 -31.03 33.18
CA SER A 30 -20.17 -31.32 33.86
C SER A 30 -20.12 -30.71 35.26
N LEU A 31 -20.64 -29.49 35.43
CA LEU A 31 -20.65 -28.77 36.71
C LEU A 31 -21.66 -29.37 37.69
N LEU A 32 -22.85 -29.71 37.20
CA LEU A 32 -23.98 -30.17 38.01
C LEU A 32 -24.17 -31.69 37.87
N THR A 33 -23.12 -32.45 38.15
CA THR A 33 -23.20 -33.92 38.14
C THR A 33 -23.64 -34.43 39.52
N THR A 34 -24.62 -35.33 39.54
CA THR A 34 -25.01 -36.01 40.79
C THR A 34 -23.95 -37.02 41.22
N CYS A 35 -23.85 -37.30 42.51
CA CYS A 35 -22.93 -38.30 43.03
C CYS A 35 -23.65 -39.61 43.40
N PRO A 36 -22.94 -40.76 43.42
CA PRO A 36 -23.49 -42.01 43.90
C PRO A 36 -23.88 -41.93 45.38
N THR A 37 -24.92 -42.68 45.77
CA THR A 37 -25.42 -42.72 47.15
C THR A 37 -24.33 -43.05 48.17
N GLN A 38 -23.38 -43.92 47.82
CA GLN A 38 -22.28 -44.28 48.72
C GLN A 38 -21.37 -43.10 49.07
N GLU A 39 -21.03 -42.26 48.09
CA GLU A 39 -20.22 -41.05 48.33
C GLU A 39 -21.03 -39.99 49.08
N PHE A 40 -22.33 -39.90 48.78
CA PHE A 40 -23.25 -39.02 49.49
C PHE A 40 -23.36 -39.38 50.98
N SER A 41 -23.58 -40.66 51.30
CA SER A 41 -23.68 -41.17 52.67
C SER A 41 -22.42 -40.88 53.51
N LYS A 42 -21.23 -40.92 52.90
CA LYS A 42 -19.97 -40.56 53.58
C LYS A 42 -19.92 -39.10 54.02
N ALA A 43 -20.57 -38.19 53.28
CA ALA A 43 -20.66 -36.78 53.64
C ALA A 43 -21.68 -36.51 54.76
N PHE A 44 -22.63 -37.42 54.97
CA PHE A 44 -23.71 -37.29 55.95
C PHE A 44 -23.73 -38.43 56.98
N PRO A 45 -22.60 -38.75 57.66
CA PRO A 45 -22.48 -39.97 58.48
C PRO A 45 -23.32 -39.95 59.77
N LYS A 46 -23.80 -38.77 60.18
CA LYS A 46 -24.62 -38.60 61.39
C LYS A 46 -26.10 -38.97 61.18
N PHE A 47 -26.53 -39.05 59.93
CA PHE A 47 -27.89 -39.41 59.56
C PHE A 47 -28.02 -40.93 59.46
N SER A 48 -29.22 -41.44 59.77
CA SER A 48 -29.57 -42.83 59.51
C SER A 48 -29.60 -43.13 58.01
N SER A 49 -29.57 -44.40 57.63
CA SER A 49 -29.63 -44.81 56.22
C SER A 49 -30.87 -44.28 55.51
N VAL A 50 -32.02 -44.25 56.20
CA VAL A 50 -33.30 -43.77 55.66
C VAL A 50 -33.24 -42.26 55.40
N GLU A 51 -32.69 -41.50 56.35
CA GLU A 51 -32.53 -40.04 56.19
C GLU A 51 -31.52 -39.71 55.06
N GLN A 52 -30.43 -40.47 54.95
CA GLN A 52 -29.45 -40.31 53.89
C GLN A 52 -30.06 -40.58 52.51
N GLU A 53 -30.87 -41.63 52.38
CA GLU A 53 -31.56 -41.97 51.13
C GLU A 53 -32.53 -40.84 50.73
N HIS A 54 -33.35 -40.37 51.67
CA HIS A 54 -34.26 -39.26 51.41
C HIS A 54 -33.53 -37.97 51.02
N LEU A 55 -32.45 -37.64 51.72
CA LEU A 55 -31.64 -36.45 51.42
C LEU A 55 -30.93 -36.57 50.07
N HIS A 56 -30.50 -37.77 49.67
CA HIS A 56 -29.91 -38.02 48.35
C HIS A 56 -30.94 -37.85 47.23
N GLN A 57 -32.18 -38.30 47.44
CA GLN A 57 -33.27 -38.06 46.50
C GLN A 57 -33.56 -36.56 46.34
N LEU A 58 -33.63 -35.80 47.46
CA LEU A 58 -33.80 -34.35 47.42
C LEU A 58 -32.63 -33.67 46.69
N PHE A 59 -31.39 -34.10 46.94
CA PHE A 59 -30.22 -33.59 46.23
C PHE A 59 -30.32 -33.81 44.72
N ILE A 60 -30.71 -35.01 44.27
CA ILE A 60 -30.92 -35.29 42.85
C ILE A 60 -32.02 -34.39 42.26
N GLN A 61 -33.12 -34.19 42.98
CA GLN A 61 -34.20 -33.30 42.55
C GLN A 61 -33.72 -31.85 42.40
N VAL A 62 -32.96 -31.33 43.38
CA VAL A 62 -32.39 -29.99 43.33
C VAL A 62 -31.44 -29.84 42.13
N ILE A 63 -30.52 -30.78 41.94
CA ILE A 63 -29.60 -30.75 40.80
C ILE A 63 -30.36 -30.79 39.46
N THR A 64 -31.37 -31.65 39.35
CA THR A 64 -32.18 -31.78 38.13
C THR A 64 -33.00 -30.52 37.85
N SER A 65 -33.61 -29.92 38.88
CA SER A 65 -34.33 -28.65 38.73
C SER A 65 -33.38 -27.52 38.35
N LEU A 66 -32.19 -27.49 38.94
CA LEU A 66 -31.20 -26.45 38.64
C LEU A 66 -30.68 -26.56 37.21
N HIS A 67 -30.49 -27.78 36.68
CA HIS A 67 -30.21 -28.00 35.26
C HIS A 67 -31.24 -27.32 34.36
N GLY A 68 -32.52 -27.63 34.57
CA GLY A 68 -33.60 -27.06 33.77
C GLY A 68 -33.63 -25.54 33.85
N ASN A 69 -33.61 -25.00 35.06
CA ASN A 69 -33.68 -23.55 35.27
C ASN A 69 -32.52 -22.79 34.59
N ILE A 70 -31.30 -23.30 34.70
CA ILE A 70 -30.12 -22.66 34.08
C ILE A 70 -30.20 -22.76 32.55
N GLU A 71 -30.62 -23.90 31.99
CA GLU A 71 -30.79 -24.05 30.54
C GLU A 71 -31.88 -23.12 30.00
N ASP A 72 -32.99 -22.97 30.72
CA ASP A 72 -34.10 -22.10 30.33
C ASP A 72 -33.71 -20.61 30.43
N GLU A 73 -33.04 -20.18 31.51
CA GLU A 73 -32.51 -18.81 31.64
C GLU A 73 -31.48 -18.50 30.55
N PHE A 74 -30.59 -19.44 30.23
CA PHE A 74 -29.62 -19.28 29.15
C PHE A 74 -30.31 -19.11 27.80
N GLU A 75 -31.34 -19.91 27.49
CA GLU A 75 -32.09 -19.77 26.24
C GLU A 75 -32.82 -18.43 26.19
N SER A 76 -33.45 -18.02 27.29
CA SER A 76 -34.10 -16.70 27.40
C SER A 76 -33.11 -15.57 27.15
N LEU A 77 -31.93 -15.63 27.75
CA LEU A 77 -30.87 -14.63 27.57
C LEU A 77 -30.36 -14.60 26.13
N CYS A 78 -30.20 -15.76 25.48
CA CYS A 78 -29.79 -15.83 24.08
C CYS A 78 -30.82 -15.17 23.15
N ASN A 79 -32.12 -15.37 23.42
CA ASN A 79 -33.20 -14.75 22.67
C ASN A 79 -33.29 -13.24 22.93
N GLU A 80 -33.19 -12.81 24.19
CA GLU A 80 -33.21 -11.40 24.57
C GLU A 80 -32.07 -10.62 23.95
N THR A 81 -30.86 -11.18 23.98
CA THR A 81 -29.64 -10.54 23.45
C THR A 81 -29.48 -10.69 21.94
N GLN A 82 -30.33 -11.48 21.27
CA GLN A 82 -30.22 -11.81 19.85
C GLN A 82 -28.83 -12.34 19.46
N VAL A 83 -28.18 -13.06 20.39
CA VAL A 83 -26.83 -13.60 20.15
C VAL A 83 -26.81 -14.60 18.99
N GLY A 84 -27.93 -15.31 18.75
CA GLY A 84 -28.10 -16.18 17.60
C GLY A 84 -27.93 -15.42 16.29
N ASP A 85 -28.70 -14.35 16.10
CA ASP A 85 -28.66 -13.52 14.89
C ASP A 85 -27.29 -12.88 14.67
N ALA A 86 -26.64 -12.44 15.76
CA ALA A 86 -25.27 -11.92 15.70
C ALA A 86 -24.27 -12.99 15.25
N LEU A 87 -24.37 -14.23 15.78
CA LEU A 87 -23.50 -15.34 15.39
C LEU A 87 -23.76 -15.79 13.94
N ASP A 88 -25.00 -15.77 13.48
CA ASP A 88 -25.36 -16.05 12.09
C ASP A 88 -24.82 -14.99 11.14
N THR A 89 -24.87 -13.72 11.54
CA THR A 89 -24.25 -12.61 10.79
C THR A 89 -22.74 -12.81 10.70
N VAL A 90 -22.08 -13.20 11.80
CA VAL A 90 -20.64 -13.49 11.79
C VAL A 90 -20.33 -14.69 10.89
N GLU A 91 -21.13 -15.75 10.92
CA GLU A 91 -20.99 -16.92 10.04
C GLU A 91 -21.06 -16.50 8.56
N GLN A 92 -22.08 -15.70 8.21
CA GLN A 92 -22.27 -15.17 6.86
C GLN A 92 -21.09 -14.31 6.42
N LEU A 93 -20.64 -13.36 7.26
CA LEU A 93 -19.51 -12.49 6.93
C LEU A 93 -18.20 -13.27 6.73
N VAL A 94 -17.98 -14.34 7.51
CA VAL A 94 -16.82 -15.22 7.35
C VAL A 94 -16.91 -16.00 6.04
N GLU A 95 -18.10 -16.49 5.68
CA GLU A 95 -18.33 -17.18 4.41
C GLU A 95 -18.11 -16.21 3.23
N GLU A 96 -18.68 -15.01 3.26
CA GLU A 96 -18.48 -13.96 2.25
C GLU A 96 -17.00 -13.59 2.10
N GLN A 97 -16.29 -13.37 3.21
CA GLN A 97 -14.86 -13.05 3.19
C GLN A 97 -14.01 -14.20 2.63
N SER A 98 -14.40 -15.45 2.88
CA SER A 98 -13.70 -16.62 2.33
C SER A 98 -13.84 -16.75 0.82
N LEU A 99 -14.93 -16.22 0.24
CA LEU A 99 -15.20 -16.23 -1.19
C LEU A 99 -14.58 -15.02 -1.91
N ASP A 100 -14.43 -13.88 -1.24
CA ASP A 100 -13.76 -12.70 -1.78
C ASP A 100 -12.24 -12.71 -1.50
N HIS A 101 -11.52 -13.57 -2.25
CA HIS A 101 -10.06 -13.60 -2.28
C HIS A 101 -9.42 -12.24 -2.67
N LEU A 102 -10.19 -11.30 -3.23
CA LEU A 102 -9.69 -10.00 -3.66
C LEU A 102 -9.75 -8.94 -2.55
N SER A 103 -10.46 -9.17 -1.44
CA SER A 103 -10.61 -8.16 -0.36
C SER A 103 -9.28 -7.79 0.33
N SER A 104 -8.36 -8.76 0.45
CA SER A 104 -7.01 -8.56 1.02
C SER A 104 -6.04 -7.88 0.04
N ASP A 105 -6.06 -8.29 -1.23
CA ASP A 105 -5.07 -7.85 -2.23
C ASP A 105 -5.49 -6.55 -2.94
N ARG A 106 -6.79 -6.33 -3.15
CA ARG A 106 -7.31 -5.20 -3.94
C ARG A 106 -7.06 -3.87 -3.25
N THR A 107 -7.12 -3.80 -1.93
CA THR A 107 -6.87 -2.55 -1.19
C THR A 107 -5.42 -2.09 -1.37
N THR A 108 -4.46 -3.00 -1.18
CA THR A 108 -3.02 -2.70 -1.33
C THR A 108 -2.62 -2.37 -2.77
N VAL A 109 -3.11 -3.16 -3.74
CA VAL A 109 -2.78 -2.95 -5.16
C VAL A 109 -3.46 -1.69 -5.70
N MET A 110 -4.71 -1.42 -5.34
CA MET A 110 -5.44 -0.25 -5.80
C MET A 110 -4.84 1.05 -5.23
N ASP A 111 -4.41 1.04 -3.97
CA ASP A 111 -3.71 2.18 -3.36
C ASP A 111 -2.35 2.43 -4.04
N ALA A 112 -1.59 1.37 -4.34
CA ALA A 112 -0.33 1.47 -5.08
C ALA A 112 -0.53 2.03 -6.49
N VAL A 113 -1.57 1.58 -7.21
CA VAL A 113 -1.93 2.07 -8.55
C VAL A 113 -2.35 3.53 -8.50
N HIS A 114 -3.14 3.93 -7.50
CA HIS A 114 -3.58 5.32 -7.35
C HIS A 114 -2.40 6.25 -7.05
N ASN A 115 -1.51 5.85 -6.13
CA ASN A 115 -0.30 6.61 -5.80
C ASN A 115 0.64 6.75 -7.01
N PHE A 116 0.88 5.66 -7.74
CA PHE A 116 1.68 5.68 -8.96
C PHE A 116 1.05 6.56 -10.04
N SER A 117 -0.27 6.49 -10.22
CA SER A 117 -1.01 7.33 -11.18
C SER A 117 -0.90 8.81 -10.83
N ALA A 118 -1.06 9.18 -9.56
CA ALA A 118 -0.90 10.55 -9.08
C ALA A 118 0.52 11.07 -9.30
N ALA A 119 1.55 10.27 -8.98
CA ALA A 119 2.95 10.61 -9.22
C ALA A 119 3.24 10.83 -10.71
N LYS A 120 2.78 9.92 -11.57
CA LYS A 120 2.97 10.03 -13.03
C LYS A 120 2.25 11.25 -13.61
N LYS A 121 1.06 11.57 -13.10
CA LYS A 121 0.33 12.78 -13.52
C LYS A 121 1.09 14.05 -13.15
N ALA A 122 1.66 14.10 -11.95
CA ALA A 122 2.51 15.22 -11.51
C ALA A 122 3.76 15.37 -12.39
N GLU A 123 4.41 14.25 -12.74
CA GLU A 123 5.57 14.24 -13.63
C GLU A 123 5.22 14.73 -15.04
N ILE A 124 4.10 14.28 -15.61
CA ILE A 124 3.61 14.77 -16.92
C ILE A 124 3.37 16.28 -16.88
N HIS A 125 2.77 16.79 -15.81
CA HIS A 125 2.57 18.24 -15.65
C HIS A 125 3.89 19.00 -15.56
N TYR A 126 4.86 18.47 -14.82
CA TYR A 126 6.19 19.06 -14.70
C TYR A 126 6.93 19.10 -16.05
N LEU A 127 6.95 17.98 -16.78
CA LEU A 127 7.62 17.87 -18.08
C LEU A 127 6.97 18.79 -19.12
N ARG A 128 5.64 18.91 -19.11
CA ARG A 128 4.92 19.86 -19.97
C ARG A 128 5.37 21.30 -19.71
N GLY A 129 5.43 21.71 -18.45
CA GLY A 129 5.90 23.05 -18.09
C GLY A 129 7.38 23.29 -18.40
N LEU A 130 8.22 22.24 -18.42
CA LEU A 130 9.61 22.35 -18.87
C LEU A 130 9.69 22.53 -20.40
N LEU A 131 8.88 21.77 -21.15
CA LEU A 131 8.81 21.86 -22.61
C LEU A 131 8.34 23.24 -23.08
N GLU A 132 7.27 23.76 -22.48
CA GLU A 132 6.74 25.10 -22.81
C GLU A 132 7.80 26.20 -22.64
N ARG A 133 8.61 26.12 -21.57
CA ARG A 133 9.71 27.07 -21.32
C ARG A 133 10.84 26.94 -22.35
N ALA A 134 11.18 25.71 -22.73
CA ALA A 134 12.21 25.46 -23.74
C ALA A 134 11.77 25.94 -25.13
N GLU A 135 10.50 25.72 -25.48
CA GLU A 135 9.91 26.23 -26.73
C GLU A 135 9.92 27.76 -26.78
N GLU A 136 9.56 28.43 -25.69
CA GLU A 136 9.60 29.89 -25.63
C GLU A 136 11.04 30.43 -25.77
N HIS A 137 11.99 29.81 -25.10
CA HIS A 137 13.40 30.15 -25.24
C HIS A 137 13.90 29.96 -26.69
N ASN A 138 13.49 28.88 -27.36
CA ASN A 138 13.82 28.66 -28.77
C ASN A 138 13.20 29.72 -29.68
N ARG A 139 11.98 30.18 -29.44
CA ARG A 139 11.36 31.28 -30.20
C ARG A 139 12.18 32.57 -30.06
N LEU A 140 12.63 32.90 -28.86
CA LEU A 140 13.47 34.08 -28.61
C LEU A 140 14.81 33.99 -29.33
N ILE A 141 15.47 32.82 -29.30
CA ILE A 141 16.71 32.59 -30.06
C ILE A 141 16.45 32.75 -31.55
N GLN A 142 15.39 32.13 -32.07
CA GLN A 142 15.05 32.20 -33.49
C GLN A 142 14.81 33.65 -33.93
N ALA A 143 14.05 34.43 -33.15
CA ALA A 143 13.83 35.85 -33.42
C ALA A 143 15.15 36.65 -33.44
N ARG A 144 16.10 36.34 -32.54
CA ARG A 144 17.42 36.96 -32.53
C ARG A 144 18.25 36.57 -33.76
N VAL A 145 18.22 35.31 -34.17
CA VAL A 145 18.89 34.81 -35.38
C VAL A 145 18.34 35.52 -36.62
N ASP A 146 17.02 35.63 -36.75
CA ASP A 146 16.38 36.30 -37.89
C ASP A 146 16.72 37.80 -37.94
N LEU A 147 16.76 38.48 -36.79
CA LEU A 147 17.20 39.88 -36.71
C LEU A 147 18.64 40.07 -37.20
N LEU A 148 19.56 39.18 -36.79
CA LEU A 148 20.96 39.23 -37.21
C LEU A 148 21.12 38.93 -38.71
N ARG A 149 20.34 37.98 -39.23
CA ARG A 149 20.33 37.67 -40.66
C ARG A 149 19.88 38.87 -41.50
N ASN A 150 18.80 39.55 -41.09
CA ASN A 150 18.28 40.72 -41.80
C ASN A 150 19.26 41.90 -41.77
N LYS A 151 19.89 42.18 -40.62
CA LYS A 151 20.95 43.20 -40.52
C LYS A 151 22.15 42.91 -41.41
N THR A 152 22.48 41.63 -41.64
CA THR A 152 23.58 41.22 -42.51
C THR A 152 23.22 41.40 -43.99
N GLN A 153 21.94 41.25 -44.35
CA GLN A 153 21.43 41.43 -45.70
C GLN A 153 21.27 42.92 -46.11
N GLU A 154 21.13 43.83 -45.13
CA GLU A 154 21.02 45.29 -45.34
C GLU A 154 22.39 46.00 -45.49
N VAL A 155 23.51 45.29 -45.31
CA VAL A 155 24.85 45.81 -45.63
C VAL A 155 25.04 45.74 -47.16
N PRO A 156 25.25 46.86 -47.87
CA PRO A 156 25.41 46.83 -49.32
C PRO A 156 26.64 46.01 -49.73
N ASP A 157 26.48 45.32 -50.86
CA ASP A 157 27.42 44.46 -51.55
C ASP A 157 28.91 44.79 -51.30
N ILE A 158 29.58 43.92 -50.53
CA ILE A 158 31.03 43.99 -50.23
C ILE A 158 31.87 43.94 -51.52
N LYS A 159 31.30 43.60 -52.69
CA LYS A 159 31.99 43.72 -53.98
C LYS A 159 32.36 45.16 -54.36
N ASP A 160 31.64 46.19 -53.91
CA ASP A 160 31.96 47.59 -54.29
C ASP A 160 33.07 48.23 -53.43
N VAL A 161 33.38 47.64 -52.27
CA VAL A 161 34.46 48.12 -51.39
C VAL A 161 35.81 47.44 -51.71
N ILE A 162 35.80 46.25 -52.31
CA ILE A 162 37.01 45.53 -52.72
C ILE A 162 37.72 46.21 -53.92
N GLY A 163 37.01 47.03 -54.70
CA GLY A 163 37.59 47.78 -55.83
C GLY A 163 38.45 48.99 -55.45
N LYS A 164 38.53 49.39 -54.17
CA LYS A 164 39.18 50.64 -53.75
C LYS A 164 40.25 50.52 -52.66
N VAL A 165 40.60 49.32 -52.21
CA VAL A 165 41.71 49.12 -51.25
C VAL A 165 42.76 48.19 -51.86
N ASN A 166 43.45 48.68 -52.89
CA ASN A 166 44.80 48.22 -53.22
C ASN A 166 45.77 48.88 -52.24
N ILE A 167 45.98 48.28 -51.08
CA ILE A 167 47.13 48.62 -50.22
C ILE A 167 47.74 47.30 -49.72
N THR A 168 48.81 46.92 -50.43
CA THR A 168 50.00 46.16 -50.01
C THR A 168 49.89 45.15 -48.87
N GLN A 169 50.14 43.90 -49.27
CA GLN A 169 50.70 42.79 -48.51
C GLN A 169 51.84 43.23 -47.57
N GLU A 170 51.56 43.35 -46.27
CA GLU A 170 52.39 43.00 -45.10
C GLU A 170 51.64 43.41 -43.82
N ASP A 171 51.81 42.63 -42.75
CA ASP A 171 51.35 42.89 -41.37
C ASP A 171 49.88 42.64 -40.98
N LEU A 172 49.51 41.37 -40.83
CA LEU A 172 48.59 40.93 -39.77
C LEU A 172 49.21 39.76 -38.99
N LYS A 173 50.22 40.09 -38.19
CA LYS A 173 50.59 39.32 -37.01
C LYS A 173 49.75 39.87 -35.87
N PHE A 174 48.73 39.12 -35.43
CA PHE A 174 48.07 39.37 -34.15
C PHE A 174 48.03 38.08 -33.35
N ASP A 175 48.78 38.10 -32.25
CA ASP A 175 48.84 37.07 -31.23
C ASP A 175 47.47 36.89 -30.55
N LEU A 176 47.02 35.65 -30.41
CA LEU A 176 46.09 35.27 -29.34
C LEU A 176 46.53 33.94 -28.69
N PRO A 177 47.23 33.99 -27.53
CA PRO A 177 47.68 32.80 -26.79
C PRO A 177 46.57 32.06 -26.03
N HIS A 178 45.33 32.55 -26.03
CA HIS A 178 44.32 32.13 -25.08
C HIS A 178 43.48 30.93 -25.50
N VAL A 179 43.48 30.55 -26.78
CA VAL A 179 42.64 29.44 -27.27
C VAL A 179 43.29 28.07 -27.00
N THR A 180 44.62 27.99 -27.00
CA THR A 180 45.35 26.72 -26.82
C THR A 180 45.29 26.20 -25.38
N ILE A 181 45.33 27.10 -24.38
CA ILE A 181 45.32 26.71 -22.95
C ILE A 181 43.95 26.11 -22.54
N ALA A 182 42.86 26.55 -23.16
CA ALA A 182 41.52 26.06 -22.83
C ALA A 182 41.31 24.60 -23.28
N VAL A 183 41.84 24.22 -24.44
CA VAL A 183 41.68 22.87 -25.01
C VAL A 183 42.52 21.85 -24.22
N GLU A 184 43.74 22.20 -23.83
CA GLU A 184 44.60 21.30 -23.04
C GLU A 184 44.06 21.09 -21.61
N ARG A 185 43.48 22.12 -20.99
CA ARG A 185 42.90 22.03 -19.64
C ARG A 185 41.63 21.18 -19.59
N TRP A 186 40.85 21.14 -20.68
CA TRP A 186 39.68 20.28 -20.79
C TRP A 186 40.06 18.81 -21.00
N ASN A 187 41.11 18.56 -21.78
CA ASN A 187 41.57 17.20 -22.07
C ASN A 187 42.19 16.51 -20.84
N PHE A 188 42.91 17.26 -19.98
CA PHE A 188 43.49 16.72 -18.75
C PHE A 188 42.43 16.35 -17.69
N LYS A 189 41.26 17.02 -17.70
CA LYS A 189 40.20 16.80 -16.70
C LYS A 189 39.27 15.62 -17.03
N LEU A 190 39.25 15.17 -18.29
CA LEU A 190 38.49 13.99 -18.73
C LEU A 190 39.24 12.68 -18.47
N GLN A 191 40.57 12.67 -18.47
CA GLN A 191 41.36 11.44 -18.22
C GLN A 191 41.52 11.11 -16.72
N GLY A 192 41.23 12.04 -15.81
CA GLY A 192 41.41 11.86 -14.37
C GLY A 192 40.27 11.17 -13.62
N ASN A 193 39.12 10.89 -14.24
CA ASN A 193 37.90 10.50 -13.50
C ASN A 193 37.24 9.17 -13.95
N THR A 194 37.95 8.32 -14.68
CA THR A 194 37.47 6.97 -15.05
C THR A 194 37.80 5.90 -14.01
N LYS A 195 37.48 6.16 -12.73
CA LYS A 195 37.30 5.09 -11.74
C LYS A 195 35.90 5.16 -11.12
N CYS A 196 35.20 4.06 -11.32
CA CYS A 196 33.78 3.82 -11.19
C CYS A 196 33.24 3.99 -9.76
N GLY A 197 32.18 4.77 -9.64
CA GLY A 197 31.22 4.78 -8.54
C GLY A 197 30.00 5.60 -9.00
N ALA A 198 28.85 4.95 -9.15
CA ALA A 198 27.64 5.56 -9.70
C ALA A 198 27.22 6.80 -8.87
N LEU A 199 27.23 7.98 -9.50
CA LEU A 199 26.84 9.23 -8.87
C LEU A 199 25.30 9.29 -8.78
N ASN A 200 24.78 9.53 -7.59
CA ASN A 200 23.35 9.69 -7.29
C ASN A 200 22.87 11.13 -7.53
N GLY A 201 21.54 11.30 -7.69
CA GLY A 201 20.89 12.50 -8.24
C GLY A 201 21.20 13.86 -7.57
N LEU A 202 21.74 13.88 -6.35
CA LEU A 202 22.23 15.13 -5.72
C LEU A 202 23.55 15.64 -6.32
N GLN A 203 24.39 14.78 -6.89
CA GLN A 203 25.68 15.17 -7.45
C GLN A 203 25.58 15.78 -8.86
N LEU A 204 24.49 15.49 -9.58
CA LEU A 204 24.16 16.15 -10.85
C LEU A 204 23.76 17.63 -10.66
N VAL A 205 23.10 17.96 -9.54
CA VAL A 205 22.70 19.33 -9.22
C VAL A 205 23.92 20.21 -8.88
N GLY A 206 24.94 19.64 -8.23
CA GLY A 206 26.20 20.33 -7.96
C GLY A 206 27.01 20.65 -9.22
N LEU A 207 27.02 19.75 -10.20
CA LEU A 207 27.72 19.96 -11.48
C LEU A 207 27.03 21.04 -12.34
N ALA A 208 25.70 21.11 -12.33
CA ALA A 208 24.95 22.15 -13.04
C ALA A 208 25.20 23.56 -12.48
N LYS A 209 25.39 23.68 -11.15
CA LYS A 209 25.71 24.95 -10.50
C LYS A 209 27.11 25.45 -10.82
N CYS A 210 28.10 24.57 -10.87
CA CYS A 210 29.47 24.92 -11.26
C CYS A 210 29.60 25.36 -12.73
N ILE A 211 28.69 24.93 -13.61
CA ILE A 211 28.65 25.36 -15.01
C ILE A 211 28.09 26.79 -15.15
N SER A 212 27.16 27.20 -14.27
CA SER A 212 26.61 28.55 -14.26
C SER A 212 27.60 29.60 -13.76
N ASP A 213 28.43 29.23 -12.76
CA ASP A 213 29.35 30.18 -12.11
C ASP A 213 30.68 30.40 -12.86
N CYS A 214 30.92 29.67 -13.96
CA CYS A 214 32.13 29.82 -14.81
C CYS A 214 31.87 30.63 -16.08
N SER A 215 30.69 31.24 -16.23
CA SER A 215 30.24 31.90 -17.46
C SER A 215 30.03 33.41 -17.33
N ASP A 216 30.43 34.00 -16.20
CA ASP A 216 30.67 35.43 -16.00
C ASP A 216 32.18 35.73 -15.96
#